data_AF-A0A2L0MWE9-F1
#
_entry.id   AF-A0A2L0MWE9-F1
#
_cell.length_a   1.000
_cell.length_b   1.000
_cell.length_c   1.000
_cell.angle_alpha   90.00
_cell.angle_beta   90.00
_cell.angle_gamma   90.00
#
_symmetry.space_group_name_H-M   'P 1'
#
loop_
_entity.id
_entity.type
_entity.pdbx_description
1 polymer ?
#
loop_
_entity_poly.entity_id
_entity_poly.type
_entity_poly.pdbx_seq_one_letter_code
_entity_poly.pdbx_strand_id
1 'polypeptide(L)'
;MSQVCNKHAEPVPEEPDPPPDDPEERVNGTSVAALYDSVDGPIATGSAHFMRAGSELHLVHSDLELSDLRQAAVRVSCAVAALSAALDEYETSHAVAKELGFYTVHDGRLRAGGGEFRIVDTLRRAAGLGLVDLDEAAMEDIQRTFEEHGDEGAFGRFIAELKAFLAELREFDPAAADRNPVEWQHFGWRSITRFDRLRSYGQSLAVINILGMAESPSTPVGS
;
A
#
# COMPACT_ATOMS: atom_id res chain seq x y z
N MET A 1 81.69 -19.90 4.17
CA MET A 1 80.38 -20.40 4.66
C MET A 1 79.49 -19.21 4.94
N SER A 2 78.50 -18.95 4.08
CA SER A 2 77.16 -18.46 4.43
C SER A 2 76.35 -18.38 3.15
N GLN A 3 75.53 -19.41 2.94
CA GLN A 3 74.38 -19.44 2.04
C GLN A 3 73.15 -18.89 2.80
N VAL A 4 72.05 -18.70 2.05
CA VAL A 4 70.64 -18.55 2.51
C VAL A 4 70.24 -17.09 2.81
N CYS A 5 69.18 -16.48 2.25
CA CYS A 5 68.09 -16.92 1.36
C CYS A 5 67.56 -15.71 0.58
N ASN A 6 67.37 -15.84 -0.74
CA ASN A 6 66.52 -14.94 -1.51
C ASN A 6 65.08 -15.46 -1.34
N LYS A 7 64.23 -14.72 -0.63
CA LYS A 7 62.80 -15.07 -0.51
C LYS A 7 62.14 -14.78 -1.85
N HIS A 8 61.60 -15.82 -2.49
CA HIS A 8 60.65 -15.68 -3.58
C HIS A 8 59.44 -14.87 -3.10
N ALA A 9 59.17 -13.75 -3.75
CA ALA A 9 57.90 -13.07 -3.65
C ALA A 9 56.88 -13.90 -4.43
N GLU A 10 55.89 -14.45 -3.73
CA GLU A 10 54.72 -15.05 -4.36
C GLU A 10 53.94 -13.95 -5.11
N PRO A 11 53.43 -14.24 -6.31
CA PRO A 11 52.59 -13.29 -7.03
C PRO A 11 51.30 -13.08 -6.22
N VAL A 12 50.96 -11.81 -6.00
CA VAL A 12 49.66 -11.40 -5.44
C VAL A 12 48.58 -11.97 -6.38
N PRO A 13 47.61 -12.75 -5.87
CA PRO A 13 46.51 -13.20 -6.70
C PRO A 13 45.75 -11.97 -7.20
N GLU A 14 45.61 -11.86 -8.53
CA GLU A 14 44.70 -10.89 -9.14
C GLU A 14 43.33 -11.04 -8.49
N GLU A 15 42.84 -9.95 -7.88
CA GLU A 15 41.44 -9.89 -7.46
C GLU A 15 40.58 -10.17 -8.70
N PRO A 16 39.63 -11.10 -8.63
CA PRO A 16 38.72 -11.32 -9.74
C PRO A 16 37.99 -10.01 -10.03
N ASP A 17 37.93 -9.63 -11.31
CA ASP A 17 37.13 -8.50 -11.76
C ASP A 17 35.73 -8.60 -11.13
N PRO A 18 35.16 -7.48 -10.63
CA PRO A 18 33.79 -7.50 -10.14
C PRO A 18 32.89 -8.04 -11.25
N PRO A 19 31.89 -8.87 -10.89
CA PRO A 19 30.96 -9.39 -11.89
C PRO A 19 30.36 -8.19 -12.67
N PRO A 20 30.16 -8.33 -13.99
CA PRO A 20 29.56 -7.27 -14.78
C PRO A 20 28.22 -6.89 -14.15
N ASP A 21 27.95 -5.59 -14.01
CA ASP A 21 26.65 -5.08 -13.60
C ASP A 21 25.59 -5.74 -14.49
N ASP A 22 24.72 -6.56 -13.89
CA ASP A 22 23.60 -7.15 -14.61
C ASP A 22 22.83 -6.03 -15.32
N PRO A 23 22.45 -6.21 -16.60
CA PRO A 23 21.77 -5.16 -17.34
C PRO A 23 20.48 -4.80 -16.59
N GLU A 24 20.41 -3.55 -16.10
CA GLU A 24 19.24 -3.03 -15.40
C GLU A 24 17.98 -3.36 -16.20
N GLU A 25 17.06 -4.11 -15.59
CA GLU A 25 15.76 -4.37 -16.20
C GLU A 25 15.05 -3.04 -16.41
N ARG A 26 14.64 -2.77 -17.66
CA ARG A 26 14.06 -1.49 -18.09
C ARG A 26 12.73 -1.70 -18.77
N VAL A 27 11.76 -0.85 -18.44
CA VAL A 27 10.45 -0.81 -19.06
C VAL A 27 10.17 0.63 -19.47
N ASN A 28 9.82 0.83 -20.74
CA ASN A 28 9.63 2.16 -21.35
C ASN A 28 10.82 3.12 -21.16
N GLY A 29 12.05 2.59 -21.06
CA GLY A 29 13.27 3.38 -20.86
C GLY A 29 13.58 3.74 -19.39
N THR A 30 12.69 3.40 -18.45
CA THR A 30 12.88 3.59 -17.00
C THR A 30 13.34 2.28 -16.37
N SER A 31 14.31 2.33 -15.44
CA SER A 31 14.70 1.12 -14.69
C SER A 31 13.56 0.66 -13.80
N VAL A 32 13.46 -0.65 -13.54
CA VAL A 32 12.38 -1.14 -12.66
C VAL A 32 12.49 -0.55 -11.25
N ALA A 33 13.69 -0.33 -10.71
CA ALA A 33 13.85 0.37 -9.43
C ALA A 33 13.22 1.78 -9.45
N ALA A 34 13.51 2.57 -10.48
CA ALA A 34 12.93 3.91 -10.62
C ALA A 34 11.41 3.90 -10.83
N LEU A 35 10.85 2.83 -11.42
CA LEU A 35 9.40 2.65 -11.51
C LEU A 35 8.75 2.50 -10.13
N TYR A 36 9.30 1.64 -9.26
CA TYR A 36 8.77 1.47 -7.90
C TYR A 36 8.93 2.75 -7.07
N ASP A 37 10.09 3.41 -7.13
CA ASP A 37 10.32 4.67 -6.43
C ASP A 37 9.30 5.76 -6.82
N SER A 38 8.91 5.82 -8.10
CA SER A 38 7.94 6.79 -8.62
C SER A 38 6.50 6.57 -8.11
N VAL A 39 6.18 5.34 -7.69
CA VAL A 39 4.85 4.92 -7.22
C VAL A 39 4.79 4.90 -5.69
N ASP A 40 5.85 4.43 -5.02
CA ASP A 40 5.87 4.22 -3.57
C ASP A 40 5.84 5.52 -2.76
N GLY A 41 6.51 6.57 -3.23
CA GLY A 41 6.58 7.87 -2.53
C GLY A 41 5.20 8.50 -2.28
N PRO A 42 4.38 8.69 -3.33
CA PRO A 42 3.00 9.14 -3.19
C PRO A 42 2.14 8.19 -2.35
N ILE A 43 2.25 6.86 -2.49
CA ILE A 43 1.49 5.90 -1.67
C ILE A 43 1.81 6.05 -0.18
N ALA A 44 3.08 6.20 0.18
CA ALA A 44 3.50 6.39 1.57
C ALA A 44 2.92 7.69 2.15
N THR A 45 2.96 8.78 1.38
CA THR A 45 2.41 10.08 1.77
C THR A 45 0.89 10.02 1.91
N GLY A 46 0.20 9.42 0.93
CA GLY A 46 -1.24 9.19 0.98
C GLY A 46 -1.65 8.36 2.19
N SER A 47 -0.88 7.33 2.53
CA SER A 47 -1.12 6.48 3.71
C SER A 47 -0.96 7.24 5.02
N ALA A 48 -0.01 8.16 5.12
CA ALA A 48 0.14 9.02 6.29
C ALA A 48 -1.08 9.93 6.48
N HIS A 49 -1.58 10.54 5.40
CA HIS A 49 -2.80 11.35 5.44
C HIS A 49 -4.05 10.52 5.76
N PHE A 50 -4.17 9.33 5.19
CA PHE A 50 -5.26 8.40 5.47
C PHE A 50 -5.30 7.98 6.94
N MET A 51 -4.15 7.62 7.52
CA MET A 51 -4.05 7.27 8.95
C MET A 51 -4.35 8.46 9.87
N ARG A 52 -3.95 9.68 9.47
CA ARG A 52 -4.35 10.90 10.17
C ARG A 52 -5.87 11.07 10.18
N ALA A 53 -6.53 10.88 9.04
CA ALA A 53 -7.99 10.96 8.98
C ALA A 53 -8.66 9.96 9.91
N GLY A 54 -8.18 8.72 9.94
CA GLY A 54 -8.64 7.70 10.89
C GLY A 54 -8.52 8.15 12.35
N SER A 55 -7.40 8.78 12.70
CA SER A 55 -7.20 9.31 14.05
C SER A 55 -8.23 10.40 14.39
N GLU A 56 -8.51 11.33 13.47
CA GLU A 56 -9.54 12.35 13.68
C GLU A 56 -10.93 11.73 13.83
N LEU A 57 -11.27 10.70 13.04
CA LEU A 57 -12.55 9.99 13.13
C LEU A 57 -12.73 9.24 14.45
N HIS A 58 -11.67 8.63 14.99
CA HIS A 58 -11.70 8.03 16.32
C HIS A 58 -11.88 9.08 17.42
N LEU A 59 -11.29 10.28 17.25
CA LEU A 59 -11.48 11.39 18.19
C LEU A 59 -12.90 11.97 18.12
N VAL A 60 -13.57 11.96 16.97
CA VAL A 60 -15.01 12.30 16.89
C VAL A 60 -15.79 11.48 17.91
N HIS A 61 -15.58 10.16 17.98
CA HIS A 61 -16.28 9.31 18.94
C HIS A 61 -16.03 9.74 20.39
N SER A 62 -14.78 10.04 20.75
CA SER A 62 -14.45 10.54 22.09
C SER A 62 -15.10 11.88 22.40
N ASP A 63 -15.10 12.82 21.45
CA ASP A 63 -15.75 14.12 21.62
C ASP A 63 -17.28 13.96 21.81
N LEU A 64 -17.89 13.00 21.11
CA LEU A 64 -19.31 12.67 21.28
C LEU A 64 -19.62 12.06 22.66
N GLU A 65 -18.75 11.23 23.22
CA GLU A 65 -18.90 10.72 24.60
C GLU A 65 -18.86 11.86 25.63
N LEU A 66 -18.06 12.89 25.37
CA LEU A 66 -17.96 14.09 26.19
C LEU A 66 -19.04 15.14 25.88
N SER A 67 -19.94 14.86 24.92
CA SER A 67 -20.96 15.79 24.44
C SER A 67 -20.38 17.10 23.86
N ASP A 68 -19.14 17.10 23.37
CA ASP A 68 -18.50 18.25 22.71
C ASP A 68 -18.74 18.21 21.19
N LEU A 69 -19.97 18.54 20.79
CA LEU A 69 -20.38 18.55 19.38
C LEU A 69 -19.59 19.55 18.53
N ARG A 70 -19.13 20.64 19.15
CA ARG A 70 -18.33 21.66 18.46
C ARG A 70 -16.98 21.08 18.06
N GLN A 71 -16.31 20.41 18.98
CA GLN A 71 -15.04 19.76 18.70
C GLN A 71 -15.21 18.60 17.71
N ALA A 72 -16.26 17.79 17.86
CA ALA A 72 -16.59 16.73 16.92
C ALA A 72 -16.74 17.25 15.47
N ALA A 73 -17.43 18.38 15.26
CA ALA A 73 -17.54 19.00 13.93
C ALA A 73 -16.20 19.45 13.34
N VAL A 74 -15.30 19.98 14.18
CA VAL A 74 -13.93 20.32 13.77
C VAL A 74 -13.17 19.05 13.36
N ARG A 75 -13.27 17.96 14.13
CA ARG A 75 -12.63 16.68 13.79
C ARG A 75 -13.10 16.12 12.46
N VAL A 76 -14.40 16.17 12.17
CA VAL A 76 -14.94 15.76 10.85
C VAL A 76 -14.31 16.58 9.73
N SER A 77 -14.22 17.90 9.91
CA SER A 77 -13.60 18.79 8.92
C SER A 77 -12.11 18.46 8.69
N CYS A 78 -11.37 18.16 9.77
CA CYS A 78 -9.99 17.71 9.69
C CYS A 78 -9.84 16.35 8.98
N ALA A 79 -10.74 15.40 9.26
CA ALA A 79 -10.78 14.10 8.58
C ALA A 79 -11.04 14.26 7.08
N VAL A 80 -12.00 15.11 6.69
CA VAL A 80 -12.30 15.42 5.28
C VAL A 80 -11.08 16.02 4.57
N ALA A 81 -10.39 16.98 5.21
CA ALA A 81 -9.19 17.58 4.63
C ALA A 81 -8.06 16.56 4.46
N ALA A 82 -7.84 15.72 5.47
CA ALA A 82 -6.83 14.66 5.42
C ALA A 82 -7.15 13.59 4.37
N LEU A 83 -8.40 13.16 4.23
CA LEU A 83 -8.82 12.21 3.19
C LEU A 83 -8.73 12.80 1.79
N SER A 84 -8.99 14.10 1.63
CA SER A 84 -8.81 14.78 0.36
C SER A 84 -7.33 14.74 -0.06
N ALA A 85 -6.41 15.09 0.84
CA ALA A 85 -4.98 15.01 0.59
C ALA A 85 -4.51 13.57 0.33
N ALA A 86 -5.01 12.59 1.08
CA ALA A 86 -4.70 11.18 0.84
C ALA A 86 -5.13 10.73 -0.56
N LEU A 87 -6.33 11.12 -0.96
CA LEU A 87 -6.87 10.78 -2.26
C LEU A 87 -6.06 11.40 -3.40
N ASP A 88 -5.67 12.67 -3.29
CA ASP A 88 -4.84 13.35 -4.31
C ASP A 88 -3.51 12.60 -4.54
N GLU A 89 -2.86 12.15 -3.45
CA GLU A 89 -1.61 11.38 -3.52
C GLU A 89 -1.82 10.00 -4.15
N TYR A 90 -2.87 9.27 -3.75
CA TYR A 90 -3.18 7.96 -4.33
C TYR A 90 -3.58 8.05 -5.81
N GLU A 91 -4.36 9.05 -6.19
CA GLU A 91 -4.72 9.29 -7.60
C GLU A 91 -3.50 9.65 -8.44
N THR A 92 -2.60 10.48 -7.90
CA THR A 92 -1.33 10.81 -8.55
C THR A 92 -0.49 9.55 -8.75
N SER A 93 -0.34 8.73 -7.71
CA SER A 93 0.33 7.44 -7.81
C SER A 93 -0.28 6.53 -8.87
N HIS A 94 -1.61 6.43 -8.90
CA HIS A 94 -2.32 5.57 -9.83
C HIS A 94 -2.15 6.05 -11.28
N ALA A 95 -2.17 7.36 -11.51
CA ALA A 95 -1.94 7.96 -12.81
C ALA A 95 -0.51 7.70 -13.30
N VAL A 96 0.49 7.94 -12.45
CA VAL A 96 1.91 7.68 -12.76
C VAL A 96 2.15 6.20 -13.04
N ALA A 97 1.59 5.30 -12.22
CA ALA A 97 1.69 3.87 -12.41
C ALA A 97 1.13 3.41 -13.77
N LYS A 98 0.00 3.98 -14.22
CA LYS A 98 -0.56 3.71 -15.55
C LYS A 98 0.33 4.24 -16.67
N GLU A 99 0.74 5.50 -16.57
CA GLU A 99 1.56 6.16 -17.59
C GLU A 99 2.87 5.41 -17.84
N LEU A 100 3.50 4.94 -16.76
CA LEU A 100 4.78 4.25 -16.83
C LEU A 100 4.66 2.74 -17.13
N GLY A 101 3.45 2.19 -17.14
CA GLY A 101 3.21 0.75 -17.36
C GLY A 101 3.57 -0.13 -16.15
N PHE A 102 3.60 0.46 -14.94
CA PHE A 102 3.96 -0.22 -13.69
C PHE A 102 3.11 -1.48 -13.46
N TYR A 103 1.78 -1.36 -13.60
CA TYR A 103 0.87 -2.45 -13.25
C TYR A 103 1.15 -3.74 -14.00
N THR A 104 1.44 -3.68 -15.31
CA THR A 104 1.78 -4.88 -16.09
C THR A 104 3.05 -5.56 -15.58
N VAL A 105 4.06 -4.77 -15.21
CA VAL A 105 5.33 -5.28 -14.67
C VAL A 105 5.11 -5.87 -13.28
N HIS A 106 4.40 -5.16 -12.42
CA HIS A 106 4.12 -5.57 -11.05
C HIS A 106 3.28 -6.86 -11.02
N ASP A 107 2.20 -6.91 -11.78
CA ASP A 107 1.37 -8.10 -11.95
C ASP A 107 2.17 -9.30 -12.48
N GLY A 108 3.04 -9.08 -13.48
CA GLY A 108 3.90 -10.13 -14.02
C GLY A 108 4.82 -10.71 -12.95
N ARG A 109 5.36 -9.85 -12.08
CA ARG A 109 6.19 -10.26 -10.95
C ARG A 109 5.39 -10.97 -9.87
N LEU A 110 4.21 -10.46 -9.48
CA LEU A 110 3.30 -11.12 -8.53
C LEU A 110 2.87 -12.51 -9.01
N ARG A 111 2.75 -12.71 -10.32
CA ARG A 111 2.47 -14.01 -10.96
C ARG A 111 3.72 -14.87 -11.18
N ALA A 112 4.88 -14.52 -10.63
CA ALA A 112 6.15 -15.23 -10.84
C ALA A 112 6.48 -15.50 -12.33
N GLY A 113 6.21 -14.52 -13.20
CA GLY A 113 6.50 -14.64 -14.64
C GLY A 113 5.42 -15.33 -15.48
N GLY A 114 4.17 -15.41 -15.00
CA GLY A 114 3.02 -15.86 -15.79
C GLY A 114 2.16 -16.97 -15.17
N GLY A 115 2.41 -17.33 -13.91
CA GLY A 115 1.57 -18.22 -13.11
C GLY A 115 0.30 -17.53 -12.56
N GLU A 116 -0.38 -18.21 -11.65
CA GLU A 116 -1.58 -17.67 -10.98
C GLU A 116 -1.20 -16.74 -9.82
N PHE A 117 -2.09 -15.82 -9.47
CA PHE A 117 -1.91 -15.03 -8.25
C PHE A 117 -2.07 -15.90 -7.01
N ARG A 118 -1.19 -15.69 -6.03
CA ARG A 118 -1.23 -16.38 -4.74
C ARG A 118 -1.84 -15.52 -3.63
N ILE A 119 -2.84 -14.68 -3.94
CA ILE A 119 -3.34 -13.65 -3.01
C ILE A 119 -3.85 -14.28 -1.71
N VAL A 120 -4.70 -15.30 -1.79
CA VAL A 120 -5.26 -15.94 -0.59
C VAL A 120 -4.16 -16.57 0.27
N ASP A 121 -3.20 -17.27 -0.33
CA ASP A 121 -2.08 -17.87 0.40
C ASP A 121 -1.24 -16.80 1.13
N THR A 122 -0.92 -15.70 0.43
CA THR A 122 -0.18 -14.57 1.00
C THR A 122 -0.96 -13.91 2.15
N LEU A 123 -2.27 -13.69 1.99
CA LEU A 123 -3.11 -13.09 3.02
C LEU A 123 -3.32 -14.01 4.23
N ARG A 124 -3.49 -15.33 4.03
CA ARG A 124 -3.57 -16.30 5.14
C ARG A 124 -2.27 -16.34 5.93
N ARG A 125 -1.12 -16.32 5.25
CA ARG A 125 0.20 -16.25 5.91
C ARG A 125 0.33 -14.97 6.72
N ALA A 126 -0.04 -13.83 6.14
CA ALA A 126 -0.01 -12.54 6.81
C ALA A 126 -0.97 -12.50 8.02
N ALA A 127 -2.15 -13.10 7.92
CA ALA A 127 -3.09 -13.24 9.04
C ALA A 127 -2.50 -14.09 10.17
N GLY A 128 -1.81 -15.19 9.85
CA GLY A 128 -1.07 -16.00 10.83
C GLY A 128 0.05 -15.25 11.55
N LEU A 129 0.54 -14.14 10.98
CA LEU A 129 1.52 -13.23 11.57
C LEU A 129 0.88 -12.01 12.27
N GLY A 130 -0.45 -11.89 12.26
CA GLY A 130 -1.17 -10.73 12.80
C GLY A 130 -1.00 -9.44 11.97
N LEU A 131 -0.61 -9.56 10.70
CA LEU A 131 -0.41 -8.42 9.80
C LEU A 131 -1.69 -7.98 9.09
N VAL A 132 -2.73 -8.80 9.08
CA VAL A 132 -4.07 -8.46 8.56
C VAL A 132 -5.12 -9.16 9.41
N ASP A 133 -6.29 -8.57 9.51
CA ASP A 133 -7.47 -9.16 10.14
C ASP A 133 -8.61 -9.17 9.11
N LEU A 134 -8.75 -10.31 8.41
CA LEU A 134 -9.71 -10.53 7.33
C LEU A 134 -10.36 -11.89 7.55
N ASP A 135 -11.65 -11.98 7.23
CA ASP A 135 -12.31 -13.27 7.07
C ASP A 135 -12.05 -13.87 5.68
N GLU A 136 -12.42 -15.14 5.52
CA GLU A 136 -12.20 -15.87 4.27
C GLU A 136 -12.90 -15.20 3.08
N ALA A 137 -14.12 -14.69 3.27
CA ALA A 137 -14.89 -14.05 2.23
C ALA A 137 -14.22 -12.75 1.73
N ALA A 138 -13.61 -11.97 2.63
CA ALA A 138 -12.84 -10.79 2.29
C ALA A 138 -11.56 -11.16 1.51
N MET A 139 -10.86 -12.23 1.90
CA MET A 139 -9.68 -12.71 1.17
C MET A 139 -10.04 -13.17 -0.25
N GLU A 140 -11.13 -13.92 -0.40
CA GLU A 140 -11.63 -14.39 -1.70
C GLU A 140 -12.10 -13.22 -2.60
N ASP A 141 -12.73 -12.20 -2.03
CA ASP A 141 -13.13 -11.00 -2.78
C ASP A 141 -11.92 -10.20 -3.29
N ILE A 142 -10.85 -10.11 -2.49
CA ILE A 142 -9.59 -9.48 -2.92
C ILE A 142 -8.95 -10.32 -4.02
N GLN A 143 -8.83 -11.64 -3.86
CA GLN A 143 -8.30 -12.55 -4.90
C GLN A 143 -9.04 -12.38 -6.22
N ARG A 144 -10.38 -12.43 -6.20
CA ARG A 144 -11.20 -12.24 -7.42
C ARG A 144 -10.90 -10.90 -8.10
N THR A 145 -10.76 -9.83 -7.32
CA THR A 145 -10.43 -8.50 -7.88
C THR A 145 -9.08 -8.53 -8.62
N PHE A 146 -8.06 -9.16 -8.03
CA PHE A 146 -6.75 -9.32 -8.66
C PHE A 146 -6.81 -10.22 -9.90
N GLU A 147 -7.52 -11.35 -9.86
CA GLU A 147 -7.67 -12.25 -11.00
C GLU A 147 -8.35 -11.57 -12.20
N GLU A 148 -9.42 -10.81 -11.95
CA GLU A 148 -10.22 -10.16 -12.99
C GLU A 148 -9.56 -8.89 -13.54
N HIS A 149 -8.86 -8.12 -12.69
CA HIS A 149 -8.46 -6.76 -13.01
C HIS A 149 -7.02 -6.39 -12.62
N GLY A 150 -6.25 -7.32 -12.06
CA GLY A 150 -4.88 -7.10 -11.61
C GLY A 150 -4.76 -6.10 -10.46
N ASP A 151 -3.52 -5.71 -10.16
CA ASP A 151 -3.21 -4.68 -9.16
C ASP A 151 -3.82 -3.32 -9.54
N GLU A 152 -3.92 -3.01 -10.84
CA GLU A 152 -4.56 -1.78 -11.32
C GLU A 152 -6.03 -1.70 -10.85
N GLY A 153 -6.78 -2.79 -11.03
CA GLY A 153 -8.18 -2.86 -10.61
C GLY A 153 -8.33 -2.84 -9.10
N ALA A 154 -7.46 -3.55 -8.37
CA ALA A 154 -7.49 -3.59 -6.91
C ALA A 154 -7.22 -2.20 -6.30
N PHE A 155 -6.17 -1.50 -6.76
CA PHE A 155 -5.86 -0.15 -6.29
C PHE A 155 -6.90 0.87 -6.76
N GLY A 156 -7.41 0.74 -7.99
CA GLY A 156 -8.51 1.56 -8.51
C GLY A 156 -9.79 1.42 -7.69
N ARG A 157 -10.13 0.21 -7.23
CA ARG A 157 -11.25 -0.06 -6.32
C ARG A 157 -11.06 0.64 -4.97
N PHE A 158 -9.86 0.55 -4.39
CA PHE A 158 -9.55 1.27 -3.15
C PHE A 158 -9.77 2.79 -3.28
N ILE A 159 -9.26 3.40 -4.37
CA ILE A 159 -9.46 4.83 -4.67
C ILE A 159 -10.94 5.16 -4.82
N ALA A 160 -11.72 4.33 -5.53
CA ALA A 160 -13.15 4.55 -5.72
C ALA A 160 -13.93 4.52 -4.40
N GLU A 161 -13.63 3.55 -3.53
CA GLU A 161 -14.25 3.45 -2.20
C GLU A 161 -13.84 4.62 -1.28
N LEU A 162 -12.57 5.07 -1.38
CA LEU A 162 -12.09 6.24 -0.65
C LEU A 162 -12.81 7.52 -1.09
N LYS A 163 -13.05 7.70 -2.40
CA LYS A 163 -13.87 8.79 -2.95
C LYS A 163 -15.29 8.78 -2.42
N ALA A 164 -15.93 7.61 -2.44
CA ALA A 164 -17.29 7.45 -1.93
C ALA A 164 -17.34 7.80 -0.43
N PHE A 165 -16.37 7.33 0.35
CA PHE A 165 -16.29 7.66 1.76
C PHE A 165 -16.08 9.16 2.01
N LEU A 166 -15.18 9.80 1.27
CA LEU A 166 -14.96 11.25 1.36
C LEU A 166 -16.23 12.05 1.02
N ALA A 167 -17.00 11.63 0.01
CA ALA A 167 -18.28 12.25 -0.32
C ALA A 167 -19.28 12.15 0.84
N GLU A 168 -19.42 10.96 1.45
CA GLU A 168 -20.31 10.76 2.61
C GLU A 168 -19.94 11.64 3.80
N LEU A 169 -18.64 11.82 4.07
CA LEU A 169 -18.20 12.71 5.15
C LEU A 169 -18.47 14.19 4.85
N ARG A 170 -18.38 14.60 3.58
CA ARG A 170 -18.69 15.98 3.14
C ARG A 170 -20.18 16.28 3.18
N GLU A 171 -21.02 15.27 2.97
CA GLU A 171 -22.49 15.39 3.00
C GLU A 171 -23.07 15.42 4.41
N PHE A 172 -22.29 15.00 5.42
CA PHE A 172 -22.73 15.10 6.81
C PHE A 172 -22.93 16.57 7.21
N ASP A 173 -24.11 16.89 7.72
CA ASP A 173 -24.48 18.22 8.21
C ASP A 173 -24.45 18.26 9.75
N PRO A 174 -23.39 18.82 10.37
CA PRO A 174 -23.29 18.95 11.81
C PRO A 174 -24.46 19.75 12.43
N ALA A 175 -24.97 20.77 11.73
CA ALA A 175 -26.03 21.63 12.26
C ALA A 175 -27.41 20.97 12.22
N ALA A 176 -27.64 20.04 11.29
CA ALA A 176 -28.78 19.13 11.37
C ALA A 176 -28.63 18.14 12.53
N ALA A 177 -27.46 17.52 12.68
CA ALA A 177 -27.19 16.52 13.69
C ALA A 177 -27.24 17.07 15.14
N ASP A 178 -26.92 18.35 15.36
CA ASP A 178 -27.09 19.01 16.66
C ASP A 178 -28.54 18.99 17.17
N ARG A 179 -29.51 18.90 16.26
CA ARG A 179 -30.94 18.80 16.58
C ARG A 179 -31.39 17.36 16.87
N ASN A 180 -30.53 16.37 16.59
CA ASN A 180 -30.76 14.95 16.83
C ASN A 180 -29.45 14.22 17.20
N PRO A 181 -29.07 14.17 18.50
CA PRO A 181 -27.80 13.58 18.95
C PRO A 181 -27.57 12.11 18.55
N VAL A 182 -28.65 11.38 18.24
CA VAL A 182 -28.57 10.00 17.74
C VAL A 182 -27.91 9.94 16.34
N GLU A 183 -28.11 10.97 15.50
CA GLU A 183 -27.47 11.06 14.19
C GLU A 183 -25.94 11.20 14.31
N TRP A 184 -25.47 11.99 15.27
CA TRP A 184 -24.05 12.11 15.58
C TRP A 184 -23.44 10.76 15.97
N GLN A 185 -24.11 9.99 16.81
CA GLN A 185 -23.66 8.66 17.21
C GLN A 185 -23.62 7.70 16.03
N HIS A 186 -24.69 7.63 15.24
CA HIS A 186 -24.72 6.79 14.03
C HIS A 186 -23.63 7.18 13.03
N PHE A 187 -23.40 8.48 12.83
CA PHE A 187 -22.34 8.98 11.97
C PHE A 187 -20.96 8.55 12.49
N GLY A 188 -20.66 8.75 13.77
CA GLY A 188 -19.38 8.38 14.37
C GLY A 188 -19.06 6.89 14.17
N TRP A 189 -19.99 6.01 14.54
CA TRP A 189 -19.83 4.56 14.39
C TRP A 189 -19.68 4.11 12.93
N ARG A 190 -20.53 4.64 12.03
CA ARG A 190 -20.48 4.31 10.60
C ARG A 190 -19.16 4.75 9.98
N SER A 191 -18.67 5.94 10.31
CA SER A 191 -17.44 6.50 9.76
C SER A 191 -16.21 5.73 10.21
N ILE A 192 -16.11 5.34 11.49
CA ILE A 192 -15.02 4.49 12.00
C ILE A 192 -15.06 3.11 11.32
N THR A 193 -16.24 2.49 11.27
CA THR A 193 -16.40 1.16 10.65
C THR A 193 -16.00 1.18 9.17
N ARG A 194 -16.38 2.24 8.44
CA ARG A 194 -16.00 2.40 7.03
C ARG A 194 -14.51 2.67 6.86
N PHE A 195 -13.94 3.52 7.71
CA PHE A 195 -12.50 3.75 7.73
C PHE A 195 -11.72 2.45 7.97
N ASP A 196 -12.11 1.65 8.97
CA ASP A 196 -11.40 0.40 9.29
C ASP A 196 -11.49 -0.62 8.15
N ARG A 197 -12.62 -0.71 7.46
CA ARG A 197 -12.75 -1.55 6.25
C ARG A 197 -11.80 -1.10 5.14
N LEU A 198 -11.76 0.19 4.86
CA LEU A 198 -10.83 0.77 3.88
C LEU A 198 -9.38 0.54 4.28
N ARG A 199 -9.05 0.72 5.56
CA ARG A 199 -7.72 0.50 6.12
C ARG A 199 -7.30 -0.96 5.98
N SER A 200 -8.17 -1.90 6.36
CA SER A 200 -7.91 -3.33 6.20
C SER A 200 -7.71 -3.69 4.73
N TYR A 201 -8.53 -3.16 3.81
CA TYR A 201 -8.35 -3.40 2.37
C TYR A 201 -7.01 -2.85 1.86
N GLY A 202 -6.68 -1.60 2.16
CA GLY A 202 -5.39 -0.99 1.76
C GLY A 202 -4.18 -1.69 2.37
N GLN A 203 -4.27 -2.14 3.62
CA GLN A 203 -3.25 -2.94 4.28
C GLN A 203 -3.05 -4.29 3.59
N SER A 204 -4.12 -4.93 3.14
CA SER A 204 -4.04 -6.16 2.33
C SER A 204 -3.27 -5.93 1.03
N LEU A 205 -3.54 -4.82 0.32
CA LEU A 205 -2.79 -4.47 -0.89
C LEU A 205 -1.29 -4.31 -0.60
N ALA A 206 -0.95 -3.57 0.45
CA ALA A 206 0.45 -3.41 0.87
C ALA A 206 1.13 -4.74 1.22
N VAL A 207 0.41 -5.62 1.94
CA VAL A 207 0.91 -6.96 2.29
C VAL A 207 1.15 -7.83 1.05
N ILE A 208 0.22 -7.81 0.10
CA ILE A 208 0.36 -8.52 -1.19
C ILE A 208 1.59 -7.99 -1.91
N ASN A 209 1.75 -6.68 -1.99
CA ASN A 209 2.85 -6.06 -2.75
C ASN A 209 4.21 -6.28 -2.08
N ILE A 210 4.28 -6.39 -0.75
CA ILE A 210 5.53 -6.67 -0.03
C ILE A 210 5.85 -8.16 -0.01
N LEU A 211 4.92 -8.99 0.49
CA LEU A 211 5.17 -10.42 0.69
C LEU A 211 5.06 -11.21 -0.61
N GLY A 212 4.11 -10.86 -1.47
CA GLY A 212 3.96 -11.51 -2.78
C GLY A 212 5.20 -11.30 -3.65
N MET A 213 5.79 -10.12 -3.62
CA MET A 213 7.04 -9.81 -4.34
C MET A 213 8.27 -10.51 -3.76
N ALA A 214 8.33 -10.71 -2.45
CA ALA A 214 9.42 -11.45 -1.81
C ALA A 214 9.42 -12.95 -2.12
N GLU A 215 8.26 -13.50 -2.50
CA GLU A 215 8.10 -14.91 -2.86
C GLU A 215 8.25 -15.18 -4.37
N SER A 216 8.22 -14.14 -5.19
CA SER A 216 8.50 -14.27 -6.62
C SER A 216 9.96 -14.68 -6.80
N PRO A 217 10.25 -15.83 -7.45
CA PRO A 217 11.62 -16.22 -7.72
C PRO A 217 12.25 -15.11 -8.56
N SER A 218 13.34 -14.52 -8.05
CA SER A 218 14.29 -13.83 -8.91
C SER A 218 14.64 -14.81 -10.02
N THR A 219 14.31 -14.51 -11.26
CA THR A 219 14.66 -15.35 -12.41
C THR A 219 16.11 -15.83 -12.25
N PRO A 220 16.39 -17.14 -12.15
CA PRO A 220 17.77 -17.59 -12.18
C PRO A 220 18.28 -17.33 -13.60
N VAL A 221 19.19 -16.36 -13.73
CA VAL A 221 19.92 -16.15 -14.97
C VAL A 221 20.88 -17.32 -15.13
N GLY A 222 20.58 -18.18 -16.11
CA GLY A 222 21.54 -19.06 -16.82
C GLY A 222 22.33 -20.08 -15.99
N SER A 223 21.99 -21.36 -16.15
CA SER A 223 22.99 -22.45 -16.11
C SER A 223 23.38 -22.85 -17.52
#